data_AF-A0A9E7KN65-F1
#
_entry.id   AF-A0A9E7KN65-F1
#
_cell.length_a   1.000
_cell.length_b   1.000
_cell.length_c   1.000
_cell.angle_alpha   90.00
_cell.angle_beta   90.00
_cell.angle_gamma   90.00
#
_symmetry.space_group_name_H-M   'P 1'
#
loop_
_entity.id
_entity.type
_entity.pdbx_description
1 polymer ?
#
loop_
_entity_poly.entity_id
_entity_poly.type
_entity_poly.pdbx_seq_one_letter_code
_entity_poly.pdbx_strand_id
1 'polypeptide(L)' 'MLGSEDFLRCVHHVLLEIDVDEGALVCPKIGRGFPINKGIPNMLLHEDEV' A
#
# COMPACT_ATOMS: atom_id res chain seq x y z
N MET A 1 14.90 13.59 -17.46
CA MET A 1 13.50 13.11 -17.30
C MET A 1 13.03 13.13 -15.86
N LEU A 2 13.77 12.60 -14.87
CA LEU A 2 13.33 12.58 -13.45
C LEU A 2 13.31 13.95 -12.72
N GLY A 3 13.85 15.03 -13.31
CA GLY A 3 13.93 16.36 -12.69
C GLY A 3 12.95 17.40 -13.25
N SER A 4 11.99 17.00 -14.09
CA SER A 4 10.93 17.92 -14.55
C SER A 4 9.93 18.13 -13.41
N GLU A 5 9.61 19.38 -13.10
CA GLU A 5 8.66 19.71 -12.03
C GLU A 5 7.28 19.07 -12.25
N ASP A 6 6.80 19.04 -13.50
CA ASP A 6 5.52 18.42 -13.84
C ASP A 6 5.52 16.91 -13.55
N PHE A 7 6.63 16.22 -13.87
CA PHE A 7 6.78 14.81 -13.52
C PHE A 7 6.81 14.61 -12.00
N LEU A 8 7.56 15.45 -11.28
CA LEU A 8 7.65 15.38 -9.82
C LEU A 8 6.30 15.62 -9.13
N ARG A 9 5.48 16.55 -9.64
CA ARG A 9 4.12 16.81 -9.13
C ARG A 9 3.21 15.59 -9.33
N CYS A 10 3.26 14.94 -10.49
CA CYS A 10 2.49 13.73 -10.74
C CYS A 10 2.91 12.57 -9.81
N VAL A 11 4.22 12.39 -9.60
CA VAL A 11 4.73 11.36 -8.69
C VAL A 11 4.34 11.64 -7.25
N HIS A 12 4.45 12.90 -6.80
CA HIS A 12 4.00 13.32 -5.48
C HIS A 12 2.52 12.97 -5.27
N HIS A 13 1.65 13.33 -6.22
CA HIS A 13 0.23 13.03 -6.15
C HIS A 13 -0.02 11.52 -6.00
N VAL A 14 0.55 10.70 -6.89
CA VAL A 14 0.27 9.25 -6.90
C VAL A 14 0.83 8.53 -5.68
N LEU A 15 2.00 8.94 -5.17
CA LEU A 15 2.65 8.24 -4.06
C LEU A 15 2.25 8.74 -2.67
N LEU A 16 1.86 10.01 -2.54
CA LEU A 16 1.71 10.66 -1.23
C LEU A 16 0.32 11.27 -0.99
N GLU A 17 -0.50 11.47 -2.03
CA GLU A 17 -1.83 12.08 -1.90
C GLU A 17 -2.98 11.08 -2.14
N ILE A 18 -2.67 9.83 -2.50
CA ILE A 18 -3.65 8.77 -2.73
C ILE A 18 -3.53 7.73 -1.62
N ASP A 19 -4.57 7.63 -0.80
CA ASP A 19 -4.68 6.67 0.29
C ASP A 19 -5.72 5.58 -0.02
N VAL A 20 -5.50 4.38 0.52
CA VAL A 20 -6.46 3.26 0.47
C VAL A 20 -7.20 3.21 1.80
N ASP A 21 -8.48 3.59 1.83
CA ASP A 21 -9.29 3.62 3.06
C ASP A 21 -9.70 2.21 3.53
N GLU A 22 -10.22 1.39 2.61
CA GLU A 22 -10.67 0.02 2.88
C GLU A 22 -10.13 -0.92 1.79
N GLY A 23 -9.57 -2.07 2.18
CA GLY A 23 -8.98 -3.01 1.22
C GLY A 23 -8.16 -4.13 1.86
N ALA A 24 -7.27 -4.77 1.07
CA ALA A 24 -6.32 -5.74 1.59
C ALA A 24 -5.03 -5.78 0.77
N LEU A 25 -3.89 -5.94 1.43
CA LEU A 25 -2.63 -6.30 0.79
C LEU A 25 -2.58 -7.82 0.68
N VAL A 26 -2.42 -8.34 -0.54
CA VAL A 26 -2.40 -9.80 -0.77
C VAL A 26 -1.00 -10.26 -1.13
N CYS A 27 -0.48 -11.24 -0.40
CA CYS A 27 0.81 -11.85 -0.71
C CYS A 27 0.71 -12.65 -2.02
N PRO A 28 1.51 -12.33 -3.06
CA PRO A 28 1.39 -12.98 -4.37
C PRO A 28 1.86 -14.44 -4.37
N LYS A 29 2.59 -14.89 -3.34
CA LYS A 29 3.12 -16.26 -3.26
C LYS A 29 2.13 -17.24 -2.62
N ILE A 30 1.49 -16.83 -1.53
CA ILE A 30 0.64 -17.69 -0.69
C ILE A 30 -0.83 -17.26 -0.66
N GLY A 31 -1.17 -16.13 -1.29
CA GLY A 31 -2.55 -15.62 -1.37
C GLY A 31 -3.10 -15.05 -0.06
N ARG A 32 -2.31 -15.03 1.03
CA ARG A 32 -2.71 -14.46 2.31
C ARG A 32 -2.97 -12.96 2.21
N GLY A 33 -4.12 -12.52 2.71
CA GLY A 33 -4.52 -11.11 2.76
C GLY A 33 -4.27 -10.46 4.12
N PHE A 34 -3.86 -9.20 4.09
CA PHE A 34 -3.69 -8.31 5.24
C PHE A 34 -4.69 -7.16 5.11
N PRO A 35 -5.74 -7.10 5.95
CA PRO A 35 -6.81 -6.13 5.77
C PRO A 35 -6.34 -4.71 6.07
N ILE A 36 -6.87 -3.75 5.31
CA ILE A 36 -6.76 -2.31 5.52
C ILE A 36 -8.14 -1.84 5.95
N ASN A 37 -8.24 -1.30 7.16
CA ASN A 37 -9.48 -0.72 7.68
C ASN A 37 -9.19 0.72 8.13
N LYS A 38 -10.01 1.69 7.71
CA LYS A 38 -9.82 3.12 8.03
C LYS A 38 -8.41 3.63 7.71
N GLY A 39 -7.86 3.22 6.57
CA GLY A 39 -6.51 3.57 6.12
C GLY A 39 -5.37 2.88 6.87
N ILE A 40 -5.65 1.99 7.82
CA ILE A 40 -4.62 1.34 8.65
C ILE A 40 -4.47 -0.14 8.23
N PRO A 41 -3.33 -0.54 7.64
CA PRO A 41 -3.05 -1.94 7.33
C PRO A 41 -2.73 -2.75 8.59
N ASN A 42 -3.36 -3.91 8.75
CA ASN A 42 -3.03 -4.89 9.78
C ASN A 42 -2.06 -5.94 9.24
N MET A 43 -0.79 -5.85 9.66
CA MET A 43 0.29 -6.75 9.26
C MET A 43 0.67 -7.77 10.34
N LEU A 44 -0.19 -8.00 11.34
CA LEU A 44 0.06 -9.00 12.38
C LEU A 44 -0.01 -10.41 11.81
N LEU A 45 0.93 -11.26 12.26
CA LEU A 45 1.01 -12.67 11.89
C LEU A 45 0.56 -13.54 13.06
N HIS A 46 -0.07 -14.67 12.77
CA HIS A 46 -0.27 -15.75 13.74
C HIS A 46 1.03 -16.55 13.90
N GLU A 47 1.14 -17.31 15.00
CA GLU A 47 2.35 -18.07 15.33
C GLU A 47 2.69 -19.14 14.29
N ASP A 48 1.69 -19.68 13.61
CA ASP A 48 1.80 -20.67 12.54
C ASP A 48 2.18 -20.08 11.17
N GLU A 49 2.31 -18.75 11.08
CA GLU A 49 2.56 -18.03 9.83
C GLU A 49 3.91 -17.28 9.82
N VAL A 50 4.78 -17.56 10.79
CA VAL A 50 6.17 -17.08 10.87
C VAL A 50 7.12 -17.95 10.06
#